data_AF-A0A4Y2C9S3-F1
#
_entry.id   AF-A0A4Y2C9S3-F1
#
_cell.length_a   1.000
_cell.length_b   1.000
_cell.length_c   1.000
_cell.angle_alpha   90.00
_cell.angle_beta   90.00
_cell.angle_gamma   90.00
#
_symmetry.space_group_name_H-M   'P 1'
#
loop_
_entity.id
_entity.type
_entity.pdbx_description
1 polymer ?
#
loop_
_entity_poly.entity_id
_entity_poly.type
_entity_poly.pdbx_seq_one_letter_code
_entity_poly.pdbx_strand_id
1 'polypeptide(L)'
;MEDNRRKVVIEELVSLVKESGSEHIGHVSVNFGRVQIIGNHIYSFLSCVDNDIDITKLVAIGCDGTSLNTGVKGGIIHNMELILNRPLQWFVCQLHANELPLRHLFAHVDKTTNGSRSLAGEIKKSLAGCEKLSVVSSTPIENTLCEVTNKKDLSTDQLYLMEICEVITADIAEKVCRR
;
A
#
# COMPACT_ATOMS: atom_id res chain seq x y z
N MET A 1 26.91 15.47 -36.43
CA MET A 1 25.48 15.28 -36.13
C MET A 1 25.41 14.85 -34.68
N GLU A 2 25.00 15.74 -33.78
CA GLU A 2 24.87 15.42 -32.36
C GLU A 2 23.66 14.51 -32.14
N ASP A 3 23.91 13.40 -31.45
CA ASP A 3 22.92 12.41 -31.03
C ASP A 3 22.02 13.02 -29.95
N ASN A 4 20.96 13.70 -30.40
CA ASN A 4 20.00 14.40 -29.54
C ASN A 4 18.95 13.43 -28.94
N ARG A 5 19.40 12.29 -28.42
CA ARG A 5 18.55 11.36 -27.67
C ARG A 5 18.16 12.02 -26.35
N ARG A 6 16.90 12.44 -26.23
CA ARG A 6 16.30 12.89 -24.97
C ARG A 6 16.59 11.84 -23.89
N LYS A 7 17.47 12.18 -22.94
CA LYS A 7 17.69 11.39 -21.73
C LYS A 7 16.41 11.50 -20.90
N VAL A 8 15.61 10.44 -20.89
CA VAL A 8 14.52 10.31 -19.93
C VAL A 8 15.16 10.02 -18.59
N VAL A 9 15.12 10.98 -17.68
CA VAL A 9 15.48 10.77 -16.28
C VAL A 9 14.22 10.28 -15.59
N ILE A 10 14.27 9.06 -15.04
CA ILE A 10 13.22 8.54 -14.18
C ILE A 10 13.61 8.95 -12.76
N GLU A 11 12.88 9.91 -12.20
CA GLU A 11 13.01 10.30 -10.79
C GLU A 11 11.89 9.65 -9.99
N GLU A 12 12.22 9.00 -8.88
CA GLU A 12 11.22 8.51 -7.95
C GLU A 12 10.79 9.65 -7.03
N LEU A 13 9.48 9.86 -6.96
CA LEU A 13 8.85 10.90 -6.16
C LEU A 13 7.94 10.26 -5.12
N VAL A 14 8.09 10.69 -3.87
CA VAL A 14 7.12 10.39 -2.82
C VAL A 14 6.09 11.51 -2.79
N SER A 15 4.86 11.21 -3.18
CA SER A 15 3.73 12.15 -3.03
C SER A 15 3.24 12.14 -1.59
N LEU A 16 3.01 13.33 -1.04
CA LEU A 16 2.51 13.53 0.30
C LEU A 16 1.07 14.06 0.23
N VAL A 17 0.20 13.45 1.00
CA VAL A 17 -1.24 13.75 1.04
C VAL A 17 -1.67 13.89 2.50
N LYS A 18 -2.47 14.92 2.79
CA LYS A 18 -2.99 15.24 4.11
C LYS A 18 -4.42 14.72 4.28
N GLU A 19 -4.71 14.18 5.45
CA GLU A 19 -6.05 13.76 5.88
C GLU A 19 -6.55 14.63 7.05
N SER A 20 -7.86 14.85 7.22
CA SER A 20 -8.98 14.35 6.41
C SER A 20 -9.27 15.22 5.18
N GLY A 21 -9.35 14.62 4.01
CA GLY A 21 -9.72 15.31 2.75
C GLY A 21 -8.85 14.95 1.55
N SER A 22 -7.85 14.07 1.76
CA SER A 22 -6.91 13.63 0.74
C SER A 22 -6.28 14.79 -0.06
N GLU A 23 -5.94 15.88 0.64
CA GLU A 23 -5.34 17.08 0.04
C GLU A 23 -3.88 16.80 -0.34
N HIS A 24 -3.52 16.99 -1.61
CA HIS A 24 -2.15 16.86 -2.05
C HIS A 24 -1.30 18.04 -1.55
N ILE A 25 -0.35 17.77 -0.66
CA ILE A 25 0.49 18.81 -0.04
C ILE A 25 1.84 18.99 -0.75
N GLY A 26 2.31 17.99 -1.50
CA GLY A 26 3.54 18.13 -2.29
C GLY A 26 4.19 16.80 -2.65
N HIS A 27 5.40 16.88 -3.20
CA HIS A 27 6.22 15.73 -3.54
C HIS A 27 7.66 15.91 -3.06
N VAL A 28 8.29 14.80 -2.71
CA VAL A 28 9.69 14.72 -2.31
C VAL A 28 10.44 13.85 -3.31
N SER A 29 11.41 14.42 -4.01
CA SER A 29 12.31 13.63 -4.84
C SER A 29 13.24 12.79 -3.98
N VAL A 30 13.29 11.50 -4.27
CA VAL A 30 14.10 10.54 -3.55
C VAL A 30 15.16 9.95 -4.48
N ASN A 31 16.42 10.24 -4.19
CA ASN A 31 17.53 9.49 -4.79
C ASN A 31 17.68 8.18 -4.00
N PHE A 32 17.49 7.05 -4.67
CA PHE A 32 17.62 5.73 -4.05
C PHE A 32 19.05 5.55 -3.53
N GLY A 33 19.17 5.48 -2.21
CA GLY A 33 20.47 5.38 -1.55
C GLY A 33 20.36 4.92 -0.10
N ARG A 34 19.48 5.55 0.71
CA ARG A 34 19.21 5.14 2.10
C ARG A 34 17.82 5.62 2.54
N VAL A 35 17.05 4.76 3.20
CA VAL A 35 15.71 5.08 3.73
C VAL A 35 15.72 6.27 4.70
N GLN A 36 16.83 6.43 5.44
CA GLN A 36 17.09 7.59 6.32
C GLN A 36 17.05 8.94 5.58
N ILE A 37 17.51 8.97 4.32
CA ILE A 37 17.50 10.19 3.50
C ILE A 37 16.06 10.57 3.16
N ILE A 38 15.21 9.58 2.86
CA ILE A 38 13.81 9.80 2.53
C ILE A 38 13.05 10.36 3.74
N GLY A 39 13.18 9.73 4.91
CA GLY A 39 12.55 10.22 6.14
C GLY A 39 12.96 11.65 6.49
N ASN A 40 14.26 11.97 6.36
CA ASN A 40 14.77 13.32 6.58
C ASN A 40 14.23 14.34 5.57
N HIS A 41 14.10 13.97 4.30
CA HIS A 41 13.55 14.85 3.28
C HIS A 41 12.05 15.10 3.52
N ILE A 42 11.29 14.08 3.90
CA ILE A 42 9.88 14.23 4.29
C ILE A 42 9.74 15.14 5.50
N TYR A 43 10.54 14.92 6.55
CA TYR A 43 10.54 15.78 7.74
C TYR A 43 10.87 17.24 7.38
N SER A 44 11.91 17.45 6.56
CA SER A 44 12.33 18.79 6.13
C SER A 44 11.26 19.47 5.29
N PHE A 45 10.60 18.72 4.41
CA PHE A 45 9.46 19.21 3.64
C PHE A 45 8.32 19.63 4.57
N LEU A 46 7.88 18.76 5.47
CA LEU A 46 6.77 19.05 6.39
C LEU A 46 7.08 20.18 7.38
N SER A 47 8.36 20.37 7.73
CA SER A 47 8.81 21.44 8.62
C SER A 47 9.07 22.77 7.91
N CYS A 48 8.88 22.84 6.59
CA CYS A 48 9.05 24.07 5.83
C CYS A 48 7.97 25.09 6.23
N VAL A 49 8.38 26.34 6.45
CA VAL A 49 7.52 27.43 6.92
C VAL A 49 6.33 27.68 5.98
N ASP A 50 6.49 27.40 4.69
CA ASP A 50 5.47 27.63 3.68
C ASP A 50 4.35 26.57 3.65
N ASN A 51 4.50 25.44 4.37
CA ASN A 51 3.57 24.31 4.26
C ASN A 51 2.41 24.33 5.27
N ASP A 52 2.31 25.31 6.17
CA ASP A 52 1.26 25.43 7.23
C ASP A 52 0.93 24.11 7.97
N ILE A 53 1.94 23.23 8.08
CA ILE A 53 1.80 21.93 8.75
C ILE A 53 2.58 22.00 10.05
N ASP A 54 1.85 21.97 11.17
CA ASP A 54 2.44 21.79 12.48
C ASP A 54 2.81 20.31 12.68
N ILE A 55 4.05 19.95 12.33
CA ILE A 55 4.54 18.58 12.44
C ILE A 55 4.51 18.04 13.87
N THR A 56 4.52 18.92 14.88
CA THR A 56 4.42 18.51 16.28
C THR A 56 3.07 17.84 16.57
N LYS A 57 2.02 18.23 15.82
CA LYS A 57 0.67 17.66 15.90
C LYS A 57 0.44 16.44 15.01
N LEU A 58 1.45 15.95 14.28
CA LEU A 58 1.30 14.79 13.38
C LEU A 58 0.96 13.50 14.15
N VAL A 59 -0.29 13.04 14.11
CA VAL A 59 -0.67 11.85 14.90
C VAL A 59 -0.38 10.53 14.17
N ALA A 60 -0.49 10.53 12.84
CA ALA A 60 -0.47 9.31 12.07
C ALA A 60 0.18 9.48 10.68
N ILE A 61 0.73 8.39 10.15
CA ILE A 61 1.24 8.30 8.78
C ILE A 61 0.62 7.08 8.12
N GLY A 62 0.08 7.27 6.92
CA GLY A 62 -0.39 6.19 6.05
C GLY A 62 0.54 5.97 4.86
N CYS A 63 0.82 4.72 4.53
CA CYS A 63 1.69 4.34 3.41
C CYS A 63 1.38 2.92 2.92
N ASP A 64 2.02 2.49 1.84
CA ASP A 64 2.01 1.08 1.46
C ASP A 64 2.78 0.20 2.46
N GLY A 65 2.55 -1.11 2.40
CA GLY A 65 3.17 -2.09 3.30
C GLY A 65 4.61 -2.48 2.94
N THR A 66 5.29 -1.76 2.04
CA THR A 66 6.65 -2.13 1.67
C THR A 66 7.62 -2.00 2.85
N SER A 67 8.67 -2.82 2.85
CA SER A 67 9.70 -2.81 3.89
C SER A 67 10.46 -1.49 3.98
N LEU A 68 10.49 -0.71 2.89
CA LEU A 68 11.06 0.64 2.87
C LEU A 68 10.25 1.60 3.75
N ASN A 69 8.92 1.47 3.76
CA ASN A 69 8.06 2.34 4.56
C ASN A 69 7.92 1.85 6.01
N THR A 70 7.72 0.54 6.20
CA THR A 70 7.29 -0.07 7.47
C THR A 70 8.38 -0.89 8.18
N GLY A 71 9.56 -1.04 7.58
CA GLY A 71 10.61 -1.92 8.10
C GLY A 71 11.10 -1.54 9.50
N VAL A 72 11.21 -2.54 10.37
CA VAL A 72 11.69 -2.36 11.77
C VAL A 72 13.12 -1.82 11.87
N LYS A 73 13.96 -2.03 10.85
CA LYS A 73 15.35 -1.55 10.80
C LYS A 73 15.48 -0.38 9.82
N GLY A 74 14.89 0.75 10.21
CA GLY A 74 15.06 2.00 9.49
C GLY A 74 14.06 2.23 8.36
N GLY A 75 12.84 1.68 8.45
CA GLY A 75 11.71 2.10 7.63
C GLY A 75 11.40 3.59 7.83
N ILE A 76 10.76 4.22 6.85
CA ILE A 76 10.45 5.65 6.88
C ILE A 76 9.67 6.03 8.14
N ILE A 77 8.62 5.29 8.49
CA ILE A 77 7.80 5.64 9.67
C ILE A 77 8.64 5.54 10.95
N HIS A 78 9.44 4.47 11.08
CA HIS A 78 10.33 4.31 12.23
C HIS A 78 11.34 5.47 12.34
N ASN A 79 11.95 5.90 11.23
CA ASN A 79 12.84 7.07 11.24
C ASN A 79 12.10 8.35 11.63
N MET A 80 10.85 8.55 11.18
CA MET A 80 10.04 9.70 11.56
C MET A 80 9.73 9.70 13.07
N GLU A 81 9.43 8.54 13.66
CA GLU A 81 9.22 8.40 15.11
C GLU A 81 10.48 8.76 15.89
N LEU A 82 11.67 8.37 15.41
CA LEU A 82 12.96 8.73 16.01
C LEU A 82 13.21 10.25 15.93
N ILE A 83 12.94 10.88 14.79
CA ILE A 83 13.12 12.32 14.59
C ILE A 83 12.15 13.12 15.48
N LEU A 84 10.89 12.69 15.57
CA LEU A 84 9.86 13.33 16.38
C LEU A 84 9.94 12.97 17.86
N ASN A 85 10.78 11.98 18.22
CA ASN A 85 10.93 11.43 19.56
C ASN A 85 9.60 11.02 20.21
N ARG A 86 8.69 10.42 19.41
CA ARG A 86 7.41 9.89 19.88
C ARG A 86 6.83 8.86 18.90
N PRO A 87 6.00 7.92 19.37
CA PRO A 87 5.32 6.99 18.48
C PRO A 87 4.31 7.71 17.59
N LEU A 88 4.11 7.16 16.39
CA LEU A 88 3.08 7.56 15.44
C LEU A 88 2.07 6.43 15.28
N GLN A 89 0.82 6.76 14.90
CA GLN A 89 -0.14 5.74 14.48
C GLN A 89 0.14 5.35 13.02
N TRP A 90 0.24 4.05 12.75
CA TRP A 90 0.57 3.54 11.42
C TRP A 90 -0.72 3.13 10.69
N PHE A 91 -0.97 3.73 9.53
CA PHE A 91 -2.04 3.33 8.61
C PHE A 91 -1.45 2.61 7.40
N VAL A 92 -1.13 1.34 7.57
CA VAL A 92 -0.53 0.54 6.49
C VAL A 92 -1.62 0.06 5.53
N CYS A 93 -1.43 0.35 4.25
CA CYS A 93 -2.36 -0.02 3.19
C CYS A 93 -2.50 -1.55 3.11
N GLN A 94 -3.69 -2.04 3.48
CA GLN A 94 -4.03 -3.47 3.42
C GLN A 94 -4.15 -3.98 1.98
N LEU A 95 -4.35 -3.10 0.98
CA LEU A 95 -4.36 -3.53 -0.42
C LEU A 95 -3.03 -4.13 -0.83
N HIS A 96 -1.89 -3.62 -0.34
CA HIS A 96 -0.58 -4.20 -0.61
C HIS A 96 -0.39 -5.55 0.12
N ALA A 97 -0.93 -5.67 1.34
CA ALA A 97 -0.93 -6.91 2.11
C ALA A 97 -1.82 -7.99 1.48
N ASN A 98 -2.92 -7.60 0.83
CA ASN A 98 -3.81 -8.49 0.08
C ASN A 98 -3.25 -8.79 -1.32
N GLU A 99 -2.53 -7.86 -1.94
CA GLU A 99 -1.91 -8.04 -3.25
C GLU A 99 -0.91 -9.18 -3.20
N LEU A 100 0.01 -9.20 -2.23
CA LEU A 100 1.08 -10.21 -2.17
C LEU A 100 0.59 -11.67 -2.20
N PRO A 101 -0.29 -12.12 -1.29
CA PRO A 101 -0.80 -13.50 -1.30
C PRO A 101 -1.69 -13.78 -2.53
N LEU A 102 -2.43 -12.78 -3.01
CA LEU A 102 -3.31 -12.93 -4.16
C LEU A 102 -2.61 -12.70 -5.49
N ARG A 103 -1.33 -12.28 -5.51
CA ARG A 103 -0.61 -11.93 -6.74
C ARG A 103 -0.50 -13.13 -7.67
N HIS A 104 -0.23 -14.30 -7.12
CA HIS A 104 -0.20 -15.55 -7.88
C HIS A 104 -1.60 -15.95 -8.38
N LEU A 105 -2.64 -15.73 -7.58
CA LEU A 105 -4.03 -15.93 -8.00
C LEU A 105 -4.39 -15.00 -9.16
N PHE A 106 -4.10 -13.70 -9.06
CA PHE A 106 -4.36 -12.74 -10.12
C PHE A 106 -3.51 -13.01 -11.37
N ALA A 107 -2.25 -13.46 -11.22
CA ALA A 107 -1.45 -13.88 -12.35
C ALA A 107 -2.04 -15.09 -13.06
N HIS A 108 -2.68 -16.01 -12.33
CA HIS A 108 -3.36 -17.18 -12.90
C HIS A 108 -4.70 -16.80 -13.56
N VAL A 109 -5.56 -16.08 -12.83
CA VAL A 109 -6.94 -15.76 -13.24
C VAL A 109 -6.98 -14.63 -14.29
N ASP A 110 -6.09 -13.65 -14.17
CA ASP A 110 -6.12 -12.41 -14.97
C ASP A 110 -4.84 -12.18 -15.79
N LYS A 111 -3.95 -13.18 -15.85
CA LYS A 111 -2.65 -13.18 -16.52
C LYS A 111 -1.62 -12.24 -15.88
N THR A 112 -0.34 -12.54 -16.08
CA THR A 112 0.78 -11.71 -15.62
C THR A 112 0.74 -10.33 -16.29
N THR A 113 0.87 -9.26 -15.51
CA THR A 113 1.00 -7.90 -16.05
C THR A 113 2.44 -7.60 -16.44
N ASN A 114 2.64 -7.09 -17.66
CA ASN A 114 3.95 -6.69 -18.17
C ASN A 114 4.29 -5.20 -17.93
N GLY A 115 3.49 -4.48 -17.13
CA GLY A 115 3.75 -3.09 -16.74
C GLY A 115 2.52 -2.33 -16.24
N SER A 116 2.74 -1.13 -15.70
CA SER A 116 1.71 -0.27 -15.09
C SER A 116 0.63 0.25 -16.05
N ARG A 117 0.82 0.09 -17.36
CA ARG A 117 -0.10 0.63 -18.39
C ARG A 117 -0.83 -0.42 -19.22
N SER A 118 -0.58 -1.71 -19.01
CA SER A 118 -1.24 -2.77 -19.79
C SER A 118 -2.23 -3.56 -18.93
N LEU A 119 -3.49 -3.14 -18.95
CA LEU A 119 -4.62 -3.95 -18.48
C LEU A 119 -4.86 -5.08 -19.51
N ALA A 120 -4.07 -6.15 -19.42
CA ALA A 120 -4.14 -7.26 -20.37
C ALA A 120 -5.26 -8.25 -20.04
N GLY A 121 -5.50 -8.47 -18.74
CA GLY A 121 -6.52 -9.37 -18.21
C GLY A 121 -7.95 -8.84 -18.35
N GLU A 122 -8.93 -9.74 -18.43
CA GLU A 122 -10.35 -9.39 -18.55
C GLU A 122 -10.87 -8.68 -17.30
N ILE A 123 -10.45 -9.10 -16.10
CA ILE A 123 -10.83 -8.45 -14.84
C ILE A 123 -10.28 -7.03 -14.82
N LYS A 124 -8.99 -6.87 -15.14
CA LYS A 124 -8.33 -5.57 -15.25
C LYS A 124 -8.98 -4.65 -16.29
N LYS A 125 -9.43 -5.18 -17.43
CA LYS A 125 -10.18 -4.39 -18.42
C LYS A 125 -11.53 -3.94 -17.88
N SER A 126 -12.23 -4.80 -17.16
CA SER A 126 -13.51 -4.46 -16.53
C SER A 126 -13.38 -3.43 -15.39
N LEU A 127 -12.20 -3.29 -14.80
CA LEU A 127 -11.91 -2.24 -13.82
C LEU A 127 -11.76 -0.85 -14.46
N ALA A 128 -11.62 -0.73 -15.79
CA ALA A 128 -11.52 0.56 -16.44
C ALA A 128 -12.83 1.36 -16.28
N GLY A 129 -12.77 2.50 -15.60
CA GLY A 129 -13.96 3.33 -15.34
C GLY A 129 -14.79 2.86 -14.14
N CYS A 130 -14.26 1.97 -13.29
CA CYS A 130 -14.98 1.48 -12.12
C CYS A 130 -15.34 2.60 -11.13
N GLU A 131 -14.59 3.71 -11.11
CA GLU A 131 -14.87 4.89 -10.30
C GLU A 131 -16.19 5.59 -10.65
N LYS A 132 -16.73 5.31 -11.85
CA LYS A 132 -18.00 5.87 -12.34
C LYS A 132 -19.18 4.94 -12.08
N LEU A 133 -18.92 3.70 -11.67
CA LEU A 133 -19.97 2.73 -11.41
C LEU A 133 -20.58 3.01 -10.03
N SER A 134 -21.90 2.93 -9.94
CA SER A 134 -22.58 3.00 -8.66
C SER A 134 -22.25 1.78 -7.80
N VAL A 135 -22.16 1.99 -6.49
CA VAL A 135 -22.03 0.89 -5.53
C VAL A 135 -23.32 0.07 -5.59
N VAL A 136 -23.21 -1.20 -5.95
CA VAL A 136 -24.33 -2.15 -6.00
C VAL A 136 -24.33 -3.01 -4.74
N SER A 137 -25.53 -3.36 -4.25
CA SER A 137 -25.66 -4.36 -3.19
C SER A 137 -25.19 -5.73 -3.71
N SER A 138 -24.24 -6.35 -3.03
CA SER A 138 -23.78 -7.71 -3.35
C SER A 138 -24.48 -8.74 -2.47
N THR A 139 -24.74 -9.91 -3.03
CA THR A 139 -25.09 -11.10 -2.25
C THR A 139 -23.81 -11.69 -1.65
N PRO A 140 -23.82 -12.10 -0.37
CA PRO A 140 -22.70 -12.86 0.20
C PRO A 140 -22.39 -14.07 -0.68
N ILE A 141 -21.11 -14.27 -1.00
CA ILE A 141 -20.66 -15.48 -1.67
C ILE A 141 -20.45 -16.53 -0.57
N GLU A 142 -21.27 -17.56 -0.56
CA GLU A 142 -21.02 -18.73 0.30
C GLU A 142 -19.72 -19.38 -0.15
N ASN A 143 -18.70 -19.34 0.71
CA ASN A 143 -17.42 -19.98 0.46
C ASN A 143 -17.21 -21.11 1.46
N THR A 144 -16.90 -22.30 0.95
CA THR A 144 -16.44 -23.42 1.77
C THR A 144 -14.92 -23.42 1.67
N LEU A 145 -14.23 -23.04 2.75
CA LEU A 145 -12.77 -23.11 2.77
C LEU A 145 -12.34 -24.56 2.55
N CYS A 146 -11.41 -24.77 1.62
CA CYS A 146 -10.87 -26.10 1.34
C CYS A 146 -10.07 -26.57 2.57
N GLU A 147 -10.39 -27.75 3.09
CA GLU A 147 -9.64 -28.32 4.22
C GLU A 147 -8.21 -28.68 3.78
N VAL A 148 -7.24 -27.86 4.19
CA VAL A 148 -5.82 -28.19 3.99
C VAL A 148 -5.40 -29.17 5.07
N THR A 149 -5.24 -30.44 4.69
CA THR A 149 -4.91 -31.54 5.61
C THR A 149 -3.48 -31.46 6.17
N ASN A 150 -2.55 -30.79 5.49
CA ASN A 150 -1.19 -30.60 5.96
C ASN A 150 -0.69 -29.17 5.75
N LYS A 151 -0.81 -28.33 6.79
CA LYS A 151 -0.35 -26.93 6.78
C LYS A 151 1.16 -26.79 6.48
N LYS A 152 1.96 -27.86 6.64
CA LYS A 152 3.42 -27.85 6.41
C LYS A 152 3.80 -27.82 4.92
N ASP A 153 2.86 -28.17 4.04
CA ASP A 153 3.10 -28.19 2.60
C ASP A 153 2.82 -26.82 1.95
N LEU A 154 2.36 -25.85 2.74
CA LEU A 154 2.07 -24.49 2.30
C LEU A 154 3.33 -23.62 2.35
N SER A 155 3.46 -22.72 1.38
CA SER A 155 4.39 -21.60 1.51
C SER A 155 3.96 -20.66 2.64
N THR A 156 4.88 -19.80 3.13
CA THR A 156 4.57 -18.80 4.15
C THR A 156 3.37 -17.93 3.78
N ASP A 157 3.28 -17.49 2.52
CA ASP A 157 2.19 -16.64 2.04
C ASP A 157 0.85 -17.38 1.96
N GLN A 158 0.88 -18.66 1.58
CA GLN A 158 -0.31 -19.52 1.53
C GLN A 158 -0.82 -19.86 2.93
N LEU A 159 0.10 -20.14 3.86
CA LEU A 159 -0.23 -20.37 5.27
C LEU A 159 -0.85 -19.11 5.89
N TYR A 160 -0.26 -17.94 5.64
CA TYR A 160 -0.77 -16.67 6.12
C TYR A 160 -2.16 -16.33 5.55
N LEU A 161 -2.38 -16.56 4.24
CA LEU A 161 -3.69 -16.37 3.63
C LEU A 161 -4.74 -17.31 4.24
N MET A 162 -4.40 -18.57 4.48
CA MET A 162 -5.29 -19.54 5.10
C MET A 162 -5.64 -19.15 6.53
N GLU A 163 -4.67 -18.70 7.34
CA GLU A 163 -4.93 -18.20 8.70
C GLU A 163 -5.87 -16.99 8.71
N ILE A 164 -5.69 -16.05 7.77
CA ILE A 164 -6.61 -14.91 7.59
C ILE A 164 -8.02 -15.42 7.27
N CYS A 165 -8.16 -16.36 6.34
CA CYS A 165 -9.45 -16.93 5.99
C CYS A 165 -10.12 -17.65 7.17
N GLU A 166 -9.38 -18.46 7.93
CA GLU A 166 -9.87 -19.13 9.13
C GLU A 166 -10.41 -18.12 10.16
N VAL A 167 -9.69 -17.02 10.40
CA VAL A 167 -10.12 -15.95 11.32
C VAL A 167 -11.37 -15.22 10.83
N ILE A 168 -11.44 -14.89 9.54
CA ILE A 168 -12.61 -14.21 8.96
C ILE A 168 -13.86 -15.10 9.05
N THR A 169 -13.71 -16.39 8.78
CA THR A 169 -14.79 -17.38 8.84
C THR A 169 -15.19 -17.69 10.29
N ALA A 170 -14.27 -17.56 11.26
CA ALA A 170 -14.51 -17.96 12.64
C ALA A 170 -15.36 -16.99 13.48
N ASP A 171 -15.31 -15.66 13.31
CA ASP A 171 -16.28 -14.67 13.87
C ASP A 171 -15.83 -13.19 13.69
N ILE A 172 -15.86 -12.63 12.48
CA ILE A 172 -15.82 -11.14 12.30
C ILE A 172 -16.95 -10.60 11.41
N ALA A 173 -17.60 -11.44 10.59
CA ALA A 173 -18.68 -10.99 9.70
C ALA A 173 -19.92 -10.44 10.44
N GLU A 174 -20.21 -10.87 11.68
CA GLU A 174 -21.36 -10.35 12.43
C GLU A 174 -21.12 -9.00 13.15
N LYS A 175 -19.86 -8.64 13.46
CA LYS A 175 -19.57 -7.45 14.30
C LYS A 175 -19.25 -6.18 13.51
N VAL A 176 -18.83 -6.29 12.26
CA VAL A 176 -18.46 -5.11 11.44
C VAL A 176 -19.67 -4.53 10.68
N CYS A 177 -20.69 -5.33 10.37
CA CYS A 177 -21.90 -4.86 9.67
C CYS A 177 -22.97 -4.21 10.59
N ARG A 178 -22.69 -4.00 11.89
CA ARG A 178 -23.61 -3.33 12.83
C ARG A 178 -23.05 -2.02 13.42
N ARG A 179 -22.40 -1.20 12.61
CA ARG A 179 -22.14 0.21 12.94
C ARG A 179 -22.68 1.12 11.86
#